data_AF-A0A958LPB9-F1
#
_entry.id   AF-A0A958LPB9-F1
#
_cell.length_a   1.000
_cell.length_b   1.000
_cell.length_c   1.000
_cell.angle_alpha   90.00
_cell.angle_beta   90.00
_cell.angle_gamma   90.00
#
_symmetry.space_group_name_H-M   'P 1'
#
loop_
_entity.id
_entity.type
_entity.pdbx_description
1 polymer ?
#
loop_
_entity_poly.entity_id
_entity_poly.type
_entity_poly.pdbx_seq_one_letter_code
_entity_poly.pdbx_strand_id
1 'polypeptide(L)'
;MGSNNRVVDPNVKDFLILNGVVLTLVLFYLLRRRPRSGMRLSLKSGQVDGAAQASGAGSTISIGSKSPVESEVLEDEPAQRRTQVGKSLNVIFNYNGHSWDAYEVLGLPAGSSIEKVKAAFEESLAQVDPESRVFIETAYRAIVAHLKS
;
A
#
# COMPACT_ATOMS: atom_id res chain seq x y z
N MET A 1 -27.51 57.04 11.53
CA MET A 1 -26.84 55.83 12.04
C MET A 1 -25.36 56.13 12.27
N GLY A 2 -24.76 55.65 13.36
CA GLY A 2 -23.32 55.80 13.60
C GLY A 2 -22.56 54.51 13.27
N SER A 3 -21.59 54.56 12.36
CA SER A 3 -20.75 53.41 12.00
C SER A 3 -19.67 53.21 13.05
N ASN A 4 -19.81 52.18 13.88
CA ASN A 4 -18.86 51.84 14.95
C ASN A 4 -17.56 51.27 14.37
N ASN A 5 -16.69 52.16 13.88
CA ASN A 5 -15.38 51.83 13.35
C ASN A 5 -14.43 51.46 14.51
N ARG A 6 -14.56 50.24 15.04
CA ARG A 6 -13.68 49.72 16.09
C ARG A 6 -12.24 49.69 15.57
N VAL A 7 -11.38 50.50 16.17
CA VAL A 7 -9.93 50.44 15.93
C VAL A 7 -9.44 49.09 16.49
N VAL A 8 -9.31 48.09 15.61
CA VAL A 8 -8.71 46.81 15.96
C VAL A 8 -7.21 47.02 16.13
N ASP A 9 -6.70 46.71 17.32
CA ASP A 9 -5.29 46.88 17.69
C ASP A 9 -4.35 46.16 16.70
N PRO A 10 -3.18 46.73 16.37
CA PRO A 10 -2.25 46.14 15.40
C PRO A 10 -1.86 44.72 15.79
N ASN A 11 -1.51 44.51 17.06
CA ASN A 11 -1.13 43.21 17.62
C ASN A 11 -2.18 42.10 17.39
N VAL A 12 -3.48 42.45 17.37
CA VAL A 12 -4.58 41.49 17.13
C VAL A 12 -4.66 41.12 15.64
N LYS A 13 -4.37 42.06 14.74
CA LYS A 13 -4.30 41.79 13.28
C LYS A 13 -3.11 40.88 12.98
N ASP A 14 -1.94 41.18 13.53
CA ASP A 14 -0.73 40.41 13.29
C ASP A 14 -0.88 38.97 13.83
N PHE A 15 -1.51 38.80 14.99
CA PHE A 15 -1.87 37.48 15.51
C PHE A 15 -2.87 36.74 14.61
N LEU A 16 -3.90 37.40 14.08
CA LEU A 16 -4.84 36.80 13.12
C LEU A 16 -4.15 36.37 11.82
N ILE A 17 -3.28 37.22 11.27
CA ILE A 17 -2.54 36.97 10.04
C ILE A 17 -1.58 35.79 10.24
N LEU A 18 -0.81 35.77 11.32
CA LEU A 18 0.13 34.69 11.63
C LEU A 18 -0.59 33.33 11.75
N ASN A 19 -1.67 33.27 12.53
CA ASN A 19 -2.46 32.03 12.65
C ASN A 19 -3.11 31.63 11.33
N GLY A 20 -3.60 32.58 10.53
CA GLY A 20 -4.13 32.33 9.19
C GLY A 20 -3.09 31.73 8.24
N VAL A 21 -1.85 32.23 8.25
CA VAL A 21 -0.74 31.69 7.45
C VAL A 21 -0.36 30.28 7.91
N VAL A 22 -0.25 30.03 9.22
CA VAL A 22 0.03 28.68 9.74
C VAL A 22 -1.07 27.69 9.36
N LEU A 23 -2.34 28.05 9.56
CA LEU A 23 -3.47 27.16 9.30
C LEU A 23 -3.64 26.87 7.80
N THR A 24 -3.43 27.86 6.93
CA THR A 24 -3.43 27.65 5.46
C THR A 24 -2.24 26.83 4.98
N LEU A 25 -1.04 26.97 5.56
CA LEU A 25 0.11 26.10 5.26
C LEU A 25 -0.13 24.64 5.69
N VAL A 26 -0.72 24.41 6.87
CA VAL A 26 -1.11 23.06 7.33
C VAL A 26 -2.17 22.46 6.40
N LEU A 27 -3.21 23.21 6.04
CA LEU A 27 -4.26 22.76 5.13
C LEU A 27 -3.68 22.44 3.73
N PHE A 28 -2.82 23.29 3.19
CA PHE A 28 -2.13 23.05 1.92
C PHE A 28 -1.23 21.81 1.97
N TYR A 29 -0.49 21.60 3.07
CA TYR A 29 0.34 20.42 3.26
C TYR A 29 -0.50 19.13 3.31
N LEU A 30 -1.65 19.14 4.00
CA LEU A 30 -2.60 18.02 4.04
C LEU A 30 -3.23 17.76 2.66
N LEU A 31 -3.64 18.79 1.92
CA LEU A 31 -4.15 18.65 0.55
C LEU A 31 -3.06 18.15 -0.43
N ARG A 32 -1.79 18.49 -0.19
CA ARG A 32 -0.64 18.03 -0.99
C ARG A 32 -0.24 16.59 -0.68
N ARG A 33 -0.62 16.03 0.47
CA ARG A 33 -0.58 14.57 0.73
C ARG A 33 -1.65 13.88 -0.11
N ARG A 34 -1.35 13.67 -1.41
CA ARG A 34 -2.19 12.90 -2.34
C ARG A 34 -2.70 11.63 -1.65
N PRO A 35 -4.02 11.35 -1.63
CA PRO A 35 -4.49 10.07 -1.11
C PRO A 35 -3.87 8.96 -1.95
N ARG A 36 -3.14 8.04 -1.30
CA ARG A 36 -2.60 6.85 -1.96
C ARG A 36 -3.79 6.02 -2.42
N SER A 37 -4.10 6.10 -3.71
CA SER A 37 -5.25 5.43 -4.32
C SER A 37 -5.24 3.96 -3.94
N GLY A 38 -6.30 3.49 -3.29
CA GLY A 38 -6.37 2.14 -2.77
C GLY A 38 -6.14 1.13 -3.88
N MET A 39 -5.17 0.24 -3.70
CA MET A 39 -4.77 -0.74 -4.70
C MET A 39 -5.94 -1.70 -4.96
N ARG A 40 -6.73 -1.41 -6.00
CA ARG A 40 -7.90 -2.20 -6.39
C ARG A 40 -7.45 -3.58 -6.85
N LEU A 41 -7.48 -4.52 -5.93
CA LEU A 41 -7.43 -5.96 -6.19
C LEU A 41 -8.61 -6.32 -7.09
N SER A 42 -8.36 -6.36 -8.39
CA SER A 42 -9.31 -6.82 -9.40
C SER A 42 -9.41 -8.35 -9.33
N LEU A 43 -10.20 -8.83 -8.36
CA LEU A 43 -10.56 -10.24 -8.27
C LEU A 43 -11.37 -10.58 -9.52
N LYS A 44 -10.73 -11.25 -10.48
CA LYS A 44 -11.36 -11.78 -11.69
C LYS A 44 -12.31 -12.92 -11.29
N SER A 45 -13.52 -12.55 -10.89
CA SER A 45 -14.61 -13.46 -10.53
C SER A 45 -14.98 -14.33 -11.74
N GLY A 46 -14.41 -15.53 -11.81
CA GLY A 46 -14.86 -16.56 -12.75
C GLY A 46 -16.20 -17.13 -12.30
N GLN A 47 -17.28 -16.40 -12.59
CA GLN A 47 -18.64 -16.89 -12.41
C GLN A 47 -19.21 -17.23 -13.79
N VAL A 48 -19.38 -18.54 -14.02
CA VAL A 48 -20.06 -19.09 -15.20
C VAL A 48 -21.54 -18.69 -15.24
N ASP A 49 -22.01 -18.49 -16.47
CA ASP A 49 -23.34 -18.81 -17.03
C ASP A 49 -24.51 -19.05 -16.05
N GLY A 50 -25.68 -18.42 -16.21
CA GLY A 50 -26.11 -17.50 -17.28
C GLY A 50 -27.65 -17.33 -17.28
N ALA A 51 -28.18 -16.72 -18.34
CA ALA A 51 -29.61 -16.40 -18.58
C ALA A 51 -30.22 -15.31 -17.64
N ALA A 52 -30.99 -14.33 -18.12
CA ALA A 52 -31.33 -13.97 -19.50
C ALA A 52 -31.60 -12.45 -19.68
N GLN A 53 -31.28 -11.95 -20.89
CA GLN A 53 -32.00 -11.02 -21.78
C GLN A 53 -32.91 -9.90 -21.16
N ALA A 54 -33.00 -8.68 -21.71
CA ALA A 54 -32.70 -8.16 -23.06
C ALA A 54 -32.47 -6.60 -22.98
N SER A 55 -32.15 -5.82 -24.01
CA SER A 55 -31.90 -6.03 -25.45
C SER A 55 -31.14 -4.80 -26.01
N GLY A 56 -30.26 -4.94 -27.04
CA GLY A 56 -29.55 -3.76 -27.59
C GLY A 56 -28.49 -4.02 -28.67
N ALA A 57 -28.91 -4.33 -29.90
CA ALA A 57 -28.24 -4.22 -31.22
C ALA A 57 -26.68 -4.23 -31.34
N GLY A 58 -26.14 -5.15 -32.16
CA GLY A 58 -24.74 -5.07 -32.66
C GLY A 58 -23.97 -6.41 -32.82
N SER A 59 -24.61 -7.47 -33.32
CA SER A 59 -24.28 -8.06 -34.64
C SER A 59 -22.80 -8.52 -34.84
N THR A 60 -22.37 -9.75 -34.50
CA THR A 60 -22.57 -11.07 -35.20
C THR A 60 -21.86 -11.19 -36.56
N ILE A 61 -21.40 -12.33 -37.11
CA ILE A 61 -21.37 -13.81 -36.81
C ILE A 61 -20.30 -14.45 -37.76
N SER A 62 -19.71 -15.65 -37.66
CA SER A 62 -19.52 -16.78 -36.70
C SER A 62 -18.26 -17.57 -37.17
N ILE A 63 -17.63 -18.50 -36.42
CA ILE A 63 -17.80 -19.99 -36.42
C ILE A 63 -16.74 -20.48 -35.40
N GLY A 64 -17.04 -21.26 -34.35
CA GLY A 64 -17.12 -22.74 -34.34
C GLY A 64 -15.74 -23.40 -34.10
N SER A 65 -15.54 -24.46 -33.30
CA SER A 65 -16.49 -25.35 -32.61
C SER A 65 -15.83 -26.14 -31.44
N LYS A 66 -16.65 -26.65 -30.52
CA LYS A 66 -16.54 -27.94 -29.76
C LYS A 66 -15.21 -28.36 -29.08
N SER A 67 -15.34 -28.72 -27.80
CA SER A 67 -14.74 -29.94 -27.21
C SER A 67 -15.73 -31.13 -27.38
N PRO A 68 -15.43 -32.42 -27.11
CA PRO A 68 -14.20 -33.00 -26.51
C PRO A 68 -13.69 -34.32 -27.17
N VAL A 69 -12.76 -35.01 -26.49
CA VAL A 69 -12.33 -36.44 -26.58
C VAL A 69 -11.19 -36.83 -27.55
N GLU A 70 -10.25 -37.60 -26.97
CA GLU A 70 -9.18 -38.48 -27.47
C GLU A 70 -8.59 -38.35 -28.90
N SER A 71 -7.26 -38.16 -28.96
CA SER A 71 -6.30 -39.22 -29.39
C SER A 71 -4.86 -38.83 -29.05
N GLU A 72 -3.95 -39.82 -28.95
CA GLU A 72 -2.53 -39.61 -28.67
C GLU A 72 -1.75 -39.05 -29.87
N VAL A 73 -0.90 -38.04 -29.65
CA VAL A 73 0.34 -37.78 -30.42
C VAL A 73 1.39 -37.21 -29.45
N LEU A 74 2.66 -37.59 -29.63
CA LEU A 74 3.79 -37.12 -28.82
C LEU A 74 4.34 -35.76 -29.30
N GLU A 75 5.15 -35.13 -28.43
CA GLU A 75 6.03 -33.97 -28.68
C GLU A 75 5.31 -32.63 -28.99
N ASP A 76 5.77 -31.47 -28.52
CA ASP A 76 7.01 -31.08 -27.83
C ASP A 76 6.71 -30.18 -26.61
N GLU A 77 7.59 -30.11 -25.61
CA GLU A 77 7.33 -29.45 -24.31
C GLU A 77 7.65 -27.94 -24.36
N PRO A 78 6.67 -27.02 -24.26
CA PRO A 78 6.92 -25.58 -24.22
C PRO A 78 7.38 -25.17 -22.82
N ALA A 79 8.62 -25.59 -22.48
CA ALA A 79 9.26 -25.55 -21.17
C ALA A 79 8.72 -24.49 -20.22
N GLN A 80 8.13 -24.93 -19.11
CA GLN A 80 7.50 -24.09 -18.09
C GLN A 80 8.44 -22.97 -17.63
N ARG A 81 8.28 -21.78 -18.24
CA ARG A 81 8.92 -20.54 -17.77
C ARG A 81 8.29 -20.14 -16.45
N ARG A 82 8.77 -20.76 -15.36
CA ARG A 82 8.70 -20.21 -14.01
C ARG A 82 9.32 -18.84 -14.07
N THR A 83 8.48 -17.82 -14.25
CA THR A 83 8.88 -16.42 -14.15
C THR A 83 9.44 -16.23 -12.75
N GLN A 84 10.77 -16.16 -12.66
CA GLN A 84 11.45 -15.75 -11.44
C GLN A 84 11.21 -14.25 -11.27
N VAL A 85 9.98 -13.92 -10.85
CA VAL A 85 9.64 -12.64 -10.26
C VAL A 85 10.61 -12.47 -9.09
N GLY A 86 11.61 -11.59 -9.26
CA GLY A 86 12.73 -11.49 -8.34
C GLY A 86 12.21 -11.26 -6.92
N LYS A 87 12.67 -12.08 -5.96
CA LYS A 87 12.28 -11.95 -4.55
C LYS A 87 12.51 -10.50 -4.10
N SER A 88 11.44 -9.79 -3.76
CA SER A 88 11.51 -8.42 -3.26
C SER A 88 12.25 -8.42 -1.92
N LEU A 89 13.37 -7.70 -1.84
CA LEU A 89 14.18 -7.63 -0.62
C LEU A 89 13.49 -6.84 0.52
N ASN A 90 12.54 -5.98 0.16
CA ASN A 90 11.68 -5.23 1.07
C ASN A 90 10.64 -6.16 1.72
N VAL A 91 10.45 -6.02 3.04
CA VAL A 91 9.54 -6.86 3.83
C VAL A 91 8.42 -5.97 4.38
N ILE A 92 7.24 -6.08 3.78
CA ILE A 92 6.07 -5.31 4.19
C ILE A 92 5.26 -6.09 5.22
N PHE A 93 4.94 -5.46 6.35
CA PHE A 93 4.07 -6.01 7.39
C PHE A 93 2.90 -5.07 7.70
N ASN A 94 1.82 -5.62 8.25
CA ASN A 94 0.64 -4.84 8.65
C ASN A 94 0.58 -4.68 10.17
N TYR A 95 0.38 -3.45 10.64
CA TYR A 95 0.20 -3.11 12.05
C TYR A 95 -0.85 -1.99 12.19
N ASN A 96 -1.80 -2.16 13.11
CA ASN A 96 -2.93 -1.23 13.32
C ASN A 96 -3.67 -0.83 12.02
N GLY A 97 -3.83 -1.77 11.08
CA GLY A 97 -4.49 -1.53 9.79
C GLY A 97 -3.64 -0.82 8.73
N HIS A 98 -2.38 -0.49 9.02
CA HIS A 98 -1.45 0.16 8.12
C HIS A 98 -0.30 -0.77 7.70
N SER A 99 0.14 -0.65 6.45
CA SER A 99 1.29 -1.39 5.91
C SER A 99 2.59 -0.59 6.05
N TRP A 100 3.65 -1.23 6.54
CA TRP A 100 4.95 -0.64 6.86
C TRP A 100 6.09 -1.51 6.31
N ASP A 101 7.22 -0.91 5.94
CA ASP A 101 8.44 -1.65 5.62
C ASP A 101 9.24 -1.94 6.89
N ALA A 102 9.51 -3.21 7.16
CA ALA A 102 10.20 -3.65 8.37
C ALA A 102 11.66 -3.20 8.44
N TYR A 103 12.33 -2.98 7.30
CA TYR A 103 13.70 -2.47 7.28
C TYR A 103 13.74 -0.96 7.57
N GLU A 104 12.79 -0.18 7.02
CA GLU A 104 12.64 1.25 7.37
C GLU A 104 12.35 1.44 8.86
N VAL A 105 11.50 0.60 9.46
CA VAL A 105 11.16 0.64 10.90
C VAL A 105 12.36 0.35 11.81
N LEU A 106 13.35 -0.41 11.33
CA LEU A 106 14.61 -0.68 12.04
C LEU A 106 15.79 0.22 11.57
N GLY A 107 15.54 1.21 10.71
CA GLY A 107 16.58 2.12 10.19
C GLY A 107 17.63 1.44 9.29
N LEU A 108 17.34 0.26 8.73
CA LEU A 108 18.27 -0.56 7.96
C LEU A 108 17.98 -0.52 6.45
N PRO A 109 18.99 -0.75 5.59
CA PRO A 109 18.74 -1.02 4.18
C PRO A 109 18.12 -2.41 3.98
N ALA A 110 17.21 -2.53 3.01
CA ALA A 110 16.56 -3.79 2.64
C ALA A 110 17.58 -4.88 2.26
N GLY A 111 17.33 -6.12 2.69
CA GLY A 111 18.27 -7.23 2.53
C GLY A 111 19.46 -7.23 3.51
N SER A 112 19.43 -6.41 4.57
CA SER A 112 20.43 -6.47 5.66
C SER A 112 20.49 -7.86 6.31
N SER A 113 21.70 -8.28 6.71
CA SER A 113 21.93 -9.56 7.38
C SER A 113 21.19 -9.66 8.72
N ILE A 114 20.79 -10.88 9.10
CA ILE A 114 20.05 -11.15 10.34
C ILE A 114 20.77 -10.64 11.60
N GLU A 115 22.10 -10.62 11.59
CA GLU A 115 22.94 -10.06 12.66
C GLU A 115 22.72 -8.55 12.85
N LYS A 116 22.72 -7.78 11.75
CA LYS A 116 22.42 -6.34 11.77
C LYS A 116 20.98 -6.07 12.17
N VAL A 117 20.04 -6.87 11.66
CA VAL A 117 18.61 -6.80 12.02
C VAL A 117 18.40 -7.07 13.50
N LYS A 118 19.14 -8.01 14.10
CA LYS A 118 19.12 -8.26 15.54
C LYS A 118 19.74 -7.10 16.35
N ALA A 119 20.90 -6.58 15.93
CA ALA A 119 21.54 -5.46 16.63
C ALA A 119 20.68 -4.20 16.63
N ALA A 120 20.11 -3.83 15.48
CA ALA A 120 19.21 -2.67 15.36
C ALA A 120 17.90 -2.87 16.15
N PHE A 121 17.40 -4.10 16.27
CA PHE A 121 16.25 -4.44 17.11
C PHE A 121 16.56 -4.25 18.61
N GLU A 122 17.71 -4.73 19.08
CA GLU A 122 18.15 -4.55 20.49
C GLU A 122 18.40 -3.07 20.82
N GLU A 123 18.99 -2.30 19.90
CA GLU A 123 19.14 -0.84 20.03
C GLU A 123 17.77 -0.12 20.06
N SER A 124 16.85 -0.48 19.16
CA SER A 124 15.51 0.13 19.09
C SER A 124 14.72 -0.10 20.38
N LEU A 125 14.79 -1.30 20.98
CA LEU A 125 14.11 -1.59 22.26
C LEU A 125 14.61 -0.75 23.44
N ALA A 126 15.84 -0.24 23.38
CA ALA A 126 16.42 0.64 24.40
C ALA A 126 15.98 2.10 24.24
N GLN A 127 15.67 2.54 23.02
CA GLN A 127 15.26 3.93 22.72
C GLN A 127 13.74 4.14 22.71
N VAL A 128 12.94 3.09 22.49
CA VAL A 128 11.50 3.18 22.19
C VAL A 128 10.60 2.89 23.40
N ASP A 129 9.53 3.69 23.52
CA ASP A 129 8.49 3.60 24.55
C ASP A 129 7.89 2.19 24.69
N PRO A 130 7.47 1.75 25.90
CA PRO A 130 6.97 0.40 26.15
C PRO A 130 5.83 -0.06 25.22
N GLU A 131 4.88 0.81 24.89
CA GLU A 131 3.76 0.48 24.01
C GLU A 131 4.20 0.24 22.55
N SER A 132 5.19 1.02 22.08
CA SER A 132 5.72 0.95 20.72
C SER A 132 6.65 -0.26 20.50
N ARG A 133 7.07 -0.97 21.55
CA ARG A 133 7.89 -2.19 21.42
C ARG A 133 7.22 -3.29 20.61
N VAL A 134 5.90 -3.41 20.71
CA VAL A 134 5.13 -4.42 19.94
C VAL A 134 5.21 -4.16 18.43
N PHE A 135 5.29 -2.91 18.00
CA PHE A 135 5.50 -2.53 16.59
C PHE A 135 6.89 -2.95 16.11
N ILE A 136 7.93 -2.64 16.89
CA ILE A 136 9.33 -3.00 16.61
C ILE A 136 9.52 -4.53 16.59
N GLU A 137 8.90 -5.26 17.52
CA GLU A 137 8.84 -6.73 17.50
C GLU A 137 8.15 -7.28 16.26
N THR A 138 7.07 -6.64 15.80
CA THR A 138 6.34 -7.10 14.61
C THR A 138 7.19 -6.92 13.34
N ALA A 139 7.92 -5.82 13.22
CA ALA A 139 8.90 -5.60 12.14
C ALA A 139 10.01 -6.66 12.16
N TYR A 140 10.64 -6.90 13.32
CA TYR A 140 11.68 -7.92 13.48
C TYR A 140 11.17 -9.32 13.12
N ARG A 141 10.00 -9.72 13.63
CA ARG A 141 9.36 -11.01 13.32
C ARG A 141 9.07 -11.18 11.82
N ALA A 142 8.64 -10.11 11.14
CA ALA A 142 8.40 -10.14 9.70
C ALA A 142 9.68 -10.42 8.90
N ILE A 143 10.80 -9.77 9.23
CA ILE A 143 12.09 -10.02 8.57
C ILE A 143 12.58 -11.44 8.85
N VAL A 144 12.48 -11.92 10.10
CA VAL A 144 12.86 -13.29 10.49
C VAL A 144 12.01 -14.34 9.77
N ALA A 145 10.72 -14.07 9.51
CA ALA A 145 9.85 -14.95 8.74
C ALA A 145 10.25 -14.96 7.24
N HIS A 146 10.50 -13.79 6.64
CA HIS A 146 10.93 -13.67 5.25
C HIS A 146 12.26 -14.37 4.97
N LEU A 147 13.25 -14.20 5.86
CA LEU A 147 14.58 -14.83 5.74
C LEU A 147 14.57 -16.37 5.92
N LYS A 148 13.43 -16.96 6.26
CA LYS A 148 13.23 -18.43 6.36
C LYS A 148 12.45 -19.02 5.18
N SER A 149 12.19 -18.24 4.12
CA SER A 149 11.35 -18.61 2.96
C SER A 149 12.02 -18.35 1.61
#